data_AF-A0A917ARV7-F1
#
_entry.id   AF-A0A917ARV7-F1
#
_cell.length_a   1.000
_cell.length_b   1.000
_cell.length_c   1.000
_cell.angle_alpha   90.00
_cell.angle_beta   90.00
_cell.angle_gamma   90.00
#
_symmetry.space_group_name_H-M   'P 1'
#
loop_
_entity.id
_entity.type
_entity.pdbx_description
1 polymer ?
#
loop_
_entity_poly.entity_id
_entity_poly.type
_entity_poly.pdbx_seq_one_letter_code
_entity_poly.pdbx_strand_id
1 'polypeptide(L)'
;MNGFERRTNEKKKHIEETTMPFLKEELNNIKIADIARQAGVSQVSLYNYYGNKVGLVASALKRLMNMRLDEITHLLRSEKTFDQKLRELILWKAKSTTLFNPTTFKHIYEANTEFQLYVGEYASQVGYPLFMELVQQGREEGCIRPNIKDETLILYVRIMQNVFMTTDENLQQATAVAEEFMDMFFYGVLRQEE
;
A
#
# COMPACT_ATOMS: atom_id res chain seq x y z
N MET A 1 18.81 -19.57 -11.53
CA MET A 1 18.58 -19.76 -10.08
C MET A 1 18.86 -21.22 -9.74
N ASN A 2 19.79 -21.50 -8.82
CA ASN A 2 20.12 -22.88 -8.44
C ASN A 2 19.12 -23.44 -7.38
N GLY A 3 19.16 -24.75 -7.12
CA GLY A 3 18.21 -25.39 -6.19
C GLY A 3 18.33 -24.91 -4.74
N PHE A 4 19.48 -24.35 -4.34
CA PHE A 4 19.70 -23.79 -3.01
C PHE A 4 19.07 -22.39 -2.87
N GLU A 5 19.25 -21.54 -3.88
CA GLU A 5 18.59 -20.23 -3.98
C GLU A 5 17.07 -20.37 -3.98
N ARG A 6 16.53 -21.36 -4.71
CA ARG A 6 15.09 -21.63 -4.73
C ARG A 6 14.54 -21.94 -3.34
N ARG A 7 15.15 -22.89 -2.63
CA ARG A 7 14.73 -23.26 -1.27
C ARG A 7 14.86 -22.09 -0.29
N THR A 8 15.89 -21.27 -0.46
CA THR A 8 16.08 -20.07 0.38
C THR A 8 14.98 -19.05 0.14
N ASN A 9 14.62 -18.79 -1.12
CA ASN A 9 13.54 -17.87 -1.48
C ASN A 9 12.18 -18.36 -1.03
N GLU A 10 11.90 -19.66 -1.16
CA GLU A 10 10.66 -20.28 -0.64
C GLU A 10 10.57 -20.14 0.89
N LYS A 11 11.69 -20.30 1.60
CA LYS A 11 11.74 -20.12 3.06
C LYS A 11 11.53 -18.66 3.47
N LYS A 12 12.18 -17.70 2.78
CA LYS A 12 11.96 -16.25 3.00
C LYS A 12 10.50 -15.86 2.75
N LYS A 13 9.92 -16.36 1.64
CA LYS A 13 8.49 -16.16 1.34
C LYS A 13 7.60 -16.63 2.48
N HIS A 14 7.80 -17.86 2.96
CA HIS A 14 7.02 -18.40 4.07
C HIS A 14 7.15 -17.58 5.36
N ILE A 15 8.35 -17.12 5.70
CA ILE A 15 8.60 -16.25 6.85
C ILE A 15 7.86 -14.91 6.72
N GLU A 16 7.95 -14.28 5.55
CA GLU A 16 7.29 -12.99 5.28
C GLU A 16 5.76 -13.11 5.34
N GLU A 17 5.18 -14.16 4.77
CA GLU A 17 3.74 -14.46 4.87
C GLU A 17 3.32 -14.71 6.32
N THR A 18 4.13 -15.44 7.08
CA THR A 18 3.89 -15.68 8.51
C THR A 18 3.97 -14.39 9.34
N THR A 19 4.73 -13.40 8.88
CA THR A 19 4.89 -12.11 9.57
C THR A 19 3.70 -11.17 9.32
N MET A 20 2.99 -11.31 8.20
CA MET A 20 1.92 -10.38 7.82
C MET A 20 0.83 -10.16 8.87
N PRO A 21 0.31 -11.19 9.57
CA PRO A 21 -0.72 -11.00 10.58
C PRO A 21 -0.29 -10.09 11.74
N PHE A 22 1.02 -9.93 11.97
CA PHE A 22 1.59 -9.07 13.01
C PHE A 22 1.74 -7.61 12.54
N LEU A 23 1.63 -7.32 11.24
CA LEU A 23 1.84 -5.96 10.71
C LEU A 23 0.80 -4.95 11.21
N LYS A 24 -0.36 -5.42 11.67
CA LYS A 24 -1.41 -4.60 12.30
C LYS A 24 -1.11 -4.19 13.75
N GLU A 25 -0.04 -4.73 14.34
CA GLU A 25 0.40 -4.39 15.69
C GLU A 25 1.40 -3.24 15.64
N GLU A 26 1.49 -2.48 16.72
CA GLU A 26 2.60 -1.55 16.90
C GLU A 26 3.94 -2.29 16.87
N LEU A 27 4.96 -1.67 16.27
CA LEU A 27 6.26 -2.29 16.08
C LEU A 27 6.79 -2.91 17.37
N ASN A 28 6.67 -2.26 18.53
CA ASN A 28 7.16 -2.79 19.81
C ASN A 28 6.50 -4.11 20.24
N ASN A 29 5.25 -4.34 19.86
CA ASN A 29 4.49 -5.54 20.23
C ASN A 29 4.83 -6.77 19.36
N ILE A 30 5.39 -6.56 18.17
CA ILE A 30 5.79 -7.64 17.26
C ILE A 30 6.97 -8.44 17.84
N LYS A 31 6.77 -9.68 18.26
CA LYS A 31 7.85 -10.50 18.86
C LYS A 31 8.51 -11.42 17.82
N ILE A 32 9.81 -11.25 17.62
CA ILE A 32 10.62 -12.12 16.73
C ILE A 32 10.55 -13.59 17.14
N ALA A 33 10.45 -13.87 18.45
CA ALA A 33 10.28 -15.21 18.97
C ALA A 33 8.99 -15.89 18.50
N ASP A 34 7.89 -15.13 18.43
CA ASP A 34 6.59 -15.68 18.03
C ASP A 34 6.54 -15.92 16.51
N ILE A 35 7.10 -14.99 15.72
CA ILE A 35 7.26 -15.19 14.26
C ILE A 35 8.15 -16.41 13.97
N ALA A 36 9.30 -16.54 14.66
CA ALA A 36 10.20 -17.66 14.47
C ALA A 36 9.51 -19.00 14.76
N ARG A 37 8.75 -19.06 15.87
CA ARG A 37 7.98 -20.24 16.25
C ARG A 37 6.94 -20.58 15.19
N GLN A 38 6.18 -19.59 14.73
CA GLN A 38 5.11 -19.80 13.76
C GLN A 38 5.63 -20.18 12.36
N ALA A 39 6.78 -19.63 11.95
CA ALA A 39 7.42 -19.94 10.68
C ALA A 39 8.28 -21.22 10.72
N GLY A 40 8.37 -21.89 11.87
CA GLY A 40 9.16 -23.11 12.03
C GLY A 40 10.68 -22.90 11.85
N VAL A 41 11.19 -21.74 12.27
CA VAL A 41 12.63 -21.38 12.15
C VAL A 41 13.21 -20.92 13.47
N SER A 42 14.54 -20.89 13.59
CA SER A 42 15.19 -20.27 14.75
C SER A 42 15.16 -18.75 14.64
N GLN A 43 15.16 -18.04 15.77
CA GLN A 43 15.32 -16.57 15.77
C GLN A 43 16.62 -16.15 15.08
N VAL A 44 17.70 -16.93 15.27
CA VAL A 44 18.99 -16.74 14.58
C VAL A 44 18.81 -16.76 13.06
N SER A 45 17.95 -17.63 12.53
CA SER A 45 17.67 -17.67 11.08
C SER A 45 16.99 -16.38 10.60
N LEU A 46 16.08 -15.80 11.40
CA LEU A 46 15.45 -14.53 11.07
C LEU A 46 16.48 -13.40 11.04
N TYR A 47 17.34 -13.31 12.06
CA TYR A 47 18.42 -12.32 12.07
C TYR A 47 19.41 -12.52 10.91
N ASN A 48 19.72 -13.76 10.53
CA ASN A 48 20.59 -14.04 9.38
C ASN A 48 19.97 -13.60 8.04
N TYR A 49 18.66 -13.75 7.88
CA TYR A 49 17.99 -13.39 6.62
C TYR A 49 17.67 -11.92 6.48
N TYR A 50 17.36 -11.24 7.59
CA TYR A 50 16.78 -9.89 7.58
C TYR A 50 17.58 -8.86 8.39
N GLY A 51 18.65 -9.29 9.07
CA GLY A 51 19.52 -8.46 9.90
C GLY A 51 18.91 -8.09 11.24
N ASN A 52 17.68 -7.55 11.24
CA ASN A 52 16.97 -7.12 12.44
C ASN A 52 15.45 -7.15 12.23
N LYS A 53 14.72 -6.79 13.30
CA LYS A 53 13.25 -6.73 13.29
C LYS A 53 12.69 -5.75 12.26
N VAL A 54 13.32 -4.58 12.10
CA VAL A 54 12.93 -3.58 11.09
C VAL A 54 13.06 -4.16 9.68
N GLY A 55 14.15 -4.86 9.37
CA GLY A 55 14.36 -5.52 8.09
C GLY A 55 13.34 -6.62 7.81
N LEU A 56 12.96 -7.42 8.82
CA LEU A 56 11.94 -8.46 8.66
C LEU A 56 10.56 -7.84 8.38
N VAL A 57 10.16 -6.84 9.16
CA VAL A 57 8.88 -6.14 9.00
C VAL A 57 8.84 -5.41 7.65
N ALA A 58 9.93 -4.76 7.23
CA ALA A 58 10.05 -4.15 5.91
C ALA A 58 9.82 -5.17 4.79
N SER A 59 10.48 -6.33 4.83
CA SER A 59 10.28 -7.39 3.82
C SER A 59 8.85 -7.94 3.80
N ALA A 60 8.23 -8.10 4.97
CA ALA A 60 6.83 -8.51 5.06
C ALA A 60 5.87 -7.44 4.49
N LEU A 61 6.12 -6.16 4.74
CA LEU A 61 5.38 -5.05 4.13
C LEU A 61 5.53 -5.01 2.60
N LYS A 62 6.76 -5.20 2.08
CA LYS A 62 6.99 -5.30 0.62
C LYS A 62 6.16 -6.43 0.01
N ARG A 63 6.14 -7.59 0.66
CA ARG A 63 5.33 -8.73 0.19
C ARG A 63 3.83 -8.43 0.25
N LEU A 64 3.36 -7.80 1.32
CA LEU A 64 1.97 -7.37 1.43
C LEU A 64 1.63 -6.43 0.27
N MET A 65 2.44 -5.39 0.01
CA MET A 65 2.23 -4.46 -1.10
C MET A 65 2.14 -5.16 -2.45
N ASN A 66 3.03 -6.12 -2.73
CA ASN A 66 3.00 -6.88 -3.99
C ASN A 66 1.74 -7.74 -4.15
N MET A 67 1.27 -8.42 -3.09
CA MET A 67 0.03 -9.19 -3.18
C MET A 67 -1.19 -8.28 -3.40
N ARG A 68 -1.20 -7.12 -2.76
CA ARG A 68 -2.25 -6.10 -2.91
C ARG A 68 -2.24 -5.48 -4.32
N LEU A 69 -1.07 -5.37 -4.93
CA LEU A 69 -0.93 -4.89 -6.31
C LEU A 69 -1.64 -5.79 -7.32
N ASP A 70 -1.51 -7.11 -7.17
CA ASP A 70 -2.12 -8.05 -8.10
C ASP A 70 -3.66 -7.92 -8.09
N GLU A 71 -4.25 -7.79 -6.89
CA GLU A 71 -5.68 -7.56 -6.72
C GLU A 71 -6.16 -6.29 -7.43
N ILE A 72 -5.46 -5.17 -7.21
CA ILE A 72 -5.90 -3.88 -7.78
C ILE A 72 -5.66 -3.80 -9.28
N THR A 73 -4.57 -4.41 -9.77
CA THR A 73 -4.28 -4.49 -11.20
C THR A 73 -5.38 -5.27 -11.92
N HIS A 74 -5.86 -6.36 -11.33
CA HIS A 74 -6.97 -7.14 -11.88
C HIS A 74 -8.28 -6.33 -11.92
N LEU A 75 -8.59 -5.57 -10.85
CA LEU A 75 -9.74 -4.68 -10.84
C LEU A 75 -9.66 -3.61 -11.94
N LEU A 76 -8.54 -2.90 -12.02
CA LEU A 76 -8.37 -1.77 -12.95
C LEU A 76 -8.34 -2.20 -14.41
N ARG A 77 -7.91 -3.43 -14.71
CA ARG A 77 -7.87 -3.97 -16.08
C ARG A 77 -9.06 -4.86 -16.42
N SER A 78 -10.09 -4.88 -15.58
CA SER A 78 -11.35 -5.52 -15.91
C SER A 78 -12.17 -4.69 -16.91
N GLU A 79 -13.18 -5.31 -17.53
CA GLU A 79 -14.13 -4.68 -18.46
C GLU A 79 -15.18 -3.78 -17.77
N LYS A 80 -15.00 -3.48 -16.48
CA LYS A 80 -15.91 -2.62 -15.70
C LYS A 80 -15.82 -1.17 -16.13
N THR A 81 -16.91 -0.43 -15.98
CA THR A 81 -16.93 1.03 -16.19
C THR A 81 -16.08 1.76 -15.15
N PHE A 82 -15.73 3.01 -15.44
CA PHE A 82 -14.98 3.88 -14.52
C PHE A 82 -15.64 3.94 -13.13
N ASP A 83 -16.94 4.24 -13.06
CA ASP A 83 -17.68 4.35 -11.80
C ASP A 83 -17.66 3.05 -10.98
N GLN A 84 -17.78 1.90 -11.66
CA GLN A 84 -17.72 0.60 -11.01
C GLN A 84 -16.32 0.33 -10.43
N LYS A 85 -15.27 0.57 -11.22
CA LYS A 85 -13.88 0.43 -10.77
C LYS A 85 -13.58 1.36 -9.62
N LEU A 86 -14.05 2.61 -9.70
CA LEU A 86 -13.87 3.60 -8.66
C LEU A 86 -14.53 3.14 -7.36
N ARG A 87 -15.81 2.76 -7.38
CA ARG A 87 -16.51 2.27 -6.19
C ARG A 87 -15.81 1.08 -5.54
N GLU A 88 -15.37 0.12 -6.34
CA GLU A 88 -14.64 -1.05 -5.83
C GLU A 88 -13.25 -0.69 -5.27
N LEU A 89 -12.55 0.26 -5.90
CA LEU A 89 -11.26 0.80 -5.41
C LEU A 89 -11.43 1.49 -4.05
N ILE A 90 -12.50 2.25 -3.85
CA ILE A 90 -12.82 2.91 -2.57
C ILE A 90 -13.03 1.88 -1.46
N LEU A 91 -13.87 0.87 -1.72
CA LEU A 91 -14.13 -0.23 -0.78
C LEU A 91 -12.86 -1.04 -0.48
N TRP A 92 -12.04 -1.29 -1.51
CA TRP A 92 -10.77 -1.97 -1.37
C TRP A 92 -9.78 -1.17 -0.51
N LYS A 93 -9.73 0.16 -0.68
CA LYS A 93 -8.88 1.05 0.13
C LYS A 93 -9.33 1.04 1.59
N ALA A 94 -10.64 1.14 1.84
CA ALA A 94 -11.21 1.08 3.19
C ALA A 94 -10.88 -0.25 3.90
N LYS A 95 -10.94 -1.39 3.20
CA LYS A 95 -10.53 -2.70 3.76
C LYS A 95 -9.03 -2.84 4.00
N SER A 96 -8.21 -2.05 3.31
CA SER A 96 -6.75 -2.14 3.39
C SER A 96 -6.18 -1.42 4.61
N THR A 97 -6.93 -0.51 5.24
CA THR A 97 -6.47 0.27 6.41
C THR A 97 -6.24 -0.58 7.64
N THR A 98 -6.84 -1.77 7.71
CA THR A 98 -6.69 -2.69 8.86
C THR A 98 -5.59 -3.73 8.66
N LEU A 99 -4.92 -3.76 7.50
CA LEU A 99 -3.92 -4.77 7.17
C LEU A 99 -2.55 -4.50 7.80
N PHE A 100 -2.27 -3.25 8.13
CA PHE A 100 -1.06 -2.85 8.82
C PHE A 100 -1.33 -1.66 9.73
N ASN A 101 -0.52 -1.51 10.76
CA ASN A 101 -0.55 -0.37 11.66
C ASN A 101 0.21 0.81 11.00
N PRO A 102 -0.43 1.98 10.81
CA PRO A 102 0.22 3.09 10.10
C PRO A 102 1.46 3.64 10.84
N THR A 103 1.47 3.66 12.17
CA THR A 103 2.64 4.03 13.00
C THR A 103 3.85 3.17 12.65
N THR A 104 3.60 1.86 12.56
CA THR A 104 4.61 0.86 12.22
C THR A 104 5.08 1.06 10.80
N PHE A 105 4.17 1.27 9.84
CA PHE A 105 4.56 1.58 8.46
C PHE A 105 5.47 2.81 8.38
N LYS A 106 5.07 3.92 9.03
CA LYS A 106 5.85 5.17 9.07
C LYS A 106 7.21 4.96 9.69
N HIS A 107 7.28 4.29 10.85
CA HIS A 107 8.55 3.97 11.50
C HIS A 107 9.45 3.16 10.56
N ILE A 108 8.93 2.13 9.90
CA ILE A 108 9.73 1.30 8.99
C ILE A 108 10.18 2.11 7.76
N TYR A 109 9.32 3.00 7.24
CA TYR A 109 9.65 3.93 6.16
C TYR A 109 10.81 4.87 6.53
N GLU A 110 10.81 5.40 7.75
CA GLU A 110 11.88 6.30 8.23
C GLU A 110 13.16 5.56 8.61
N ALA A 111 13.04 4.35 9.18
CA ALA A 111 14.16 3.58 9.71
C ALA A 111 14.85 2.66 8.68
N ASN A 112 14.26 2.47 7.49
CA ASN A 112 14.78 1.56 6.47
C ASN A 112 14.82 2.22 5.09
N THR A 113 16.00 2.69 4.68
CA THR A 113 16.22 3.35 3.38
C THR A 113 15.87 2.47 2.18
N GLU A 114 16.14 1.15 2.25
CA GLU A 114 15.79 0.22 1.18
C GLU A 114 14.26 0.07 1.02
N PHE A 115 13.52 0.17 2.12
CA PHE A 115 12.06 0.18 2.10
C PHE A 115 11.52 1.52 1.60
N GLN A 116 12.10 2.63 2.04
CA GLN A 116 11.75 3.97 1.55
C GLN A 116 11.90 4.08 0.03
N LEU A 117 13.04 3.65 -0.51
CA LEU A 117 13.30 3.62 -1.95
C LEU A 117 12.30 2.73 -2.68
N TYR A 118 12.05 1.53 -2.14
CA TYR A 118 11.07 0.61 -2.71
C TYR A 118 9.65 1.21 -2.76
N VAL A 119 9.21 1.92 -1.73
CA VAL A 119 7.89 2.59 -1.72
C VAL A 119 7.83 3.70 -2.78
N GLY A 120 8.91 4.46 -2.96
CA GLY A 120 9.00 5.49 -4.01
C GLY A 120 9.00 4.91 -5.42
N GLU A 121 9.74 3.82 -5.65
CA GLU A 121 9.75 3.08 -6.91
C GLU A 121 8.37 2.46 -7.19
N TYR A 122 7.75 1.84 -6.19
CA TYR A 122 6.40 1.29 -6.30
C TYR A 122 5.38 2.36 -6.71
N ALA A 123 5.40 3.53 -6.06
CA ALA A 123 4.51 4.63 -6.41
C ALA A 123 4.75 5.13 -7.84
N SER A 124 6.01 5.31 -8.24
CA SER A 124 6.37 5.91 -9.53
C SER A 124 6.25 4.97 -10.72
N GLN A 125 6.65 3.70 -10.58
CA GLN A 125 6.71 2.73 -11.67
C GLN A 125 5.42 1.92 -11.81
N VAL A 126 4.59 1.88 -10.77
CA VAL A 126 3.38 1.04 -10.76
C VAL A 126 2.13 1.84 -10.41
N GLY A 127 2.16 2.56 -9.28
CA GLY A 127 0.99 3.29 -8.78
C GLY A 127 0.50 4.37 -9.74
N TYR A 128 1.38 5.29 -10.17
CA TYR A 128 1.00 6.38 -11.09
C TYR A 128 0.58 5.89 -12.47
N PRO A 129 1.26 4.91 -13.12
CA PRO A 129 0.78 4.36 -14.38
C PRO A 129 -0.63 3.76 -14.28
N LEU A 130 -0.92 2.94 -13.25
CA LEU A 130 -2.26 2.38 -13.05
C LEU A 130 -3.32 3.45 -12.79
N PHE A 131 -2.98 4.49 -12.04
CA PHE A 131 -3.86 5.64 -11.86
C PHE A 131 -4.14 6.35 -13.19
N MET A 132 -3.13 6.51 -14.05
CA MET A 132 -3.32 7.13 -15.36
C MET A 132 -4.13 6.26 -16.33
N GLU A 133 -4.00 4.93 -16.27
CA GLU A 133 -4.90 4.00 -16.99
C GLU A 133 -6.37 4.28 -16.60
N LEU A 134 -6.66 4.39 -15.29
CA LEU A 134 -8.00 4.70 -14.79
C LEU A 134 -8.47 6.11 -15.21
N VAL A 135 -7.58 7.10 -15.17
CA VAL A 135 -7.89 8.48 -15.61
C VAL A 135 -8.26 8.52 -17.08
N GLN A 136 -7.52 7.81 -17.92
CA GLN A 136 -7.75 7.78 -19.36
C GLN A 136 -9.11 7.16 -19.68
N GLN A 137 -9.44 6.02 -19.05
CA GLN A 137 -10.77 5.42 -19.15
C GLN A 137 -11.86 6.41 -18.69
N GLY A 138 -11.67 7.08 -17.56
CA GLY A 138 -12.64 8.05 -17.05
C GLY A 138 -12.85 9.25 -17.99
N ARG A 139 -11.84 9.65 -18.77
CA ARG A 139 -12.01 10.68 -19.81
C ARG A 139 -12.78 10.17 -21.02
N GLU A 140 -12.50 8.95 -21.47
CA GLU A 140 -13.20 8.31 -22.59
C GLU A 140 -14.68 8.11 -22.28
N GLU A 141 -15.00 7.77 -21.04
CA GLU A 141 -16.38 7.61 -20.54
C GLU A 141 -17.04 8.95 -20.15
N GLY A 142 -16.31 10.06 -20.19
CA GLY A 142 -16.83 11.40 -19.85
C GLY A 142 -16.95 11.68 -18.34
N CYS A 143 -16.48 10.79 -17.48
CA CYS A 143 -16.48 10.91 -16.02
C CYS A 143 -15.38 11.88 -15.50
N ILE A 144 -14.29 12.05 -16.25
CA ILE A 144 -13.17 12.95 -15.88
C ILE A 144 -13.07 14.11 -16.84
N ARG A 145 -12.95 15.32 -16.28
CA ARG A 145 -12.82 16.57 -17.03
C ARG A 145 -11.57 16.55 -17.94
N PRO A 146 -11.72 16.73 -19.27
CA PRO A 146 -10.61 16.59 -20.22
C PRO A 146 -9.62 17.76 -20.17
N ASN A 147 -9.98 18.88 -19.55
CA ASN A 147 -9.14 20.08 -19.45
C ASN A 147 -8.12 20.03 -18.30
N ILE A 148 -8.20 19.03 -17.41
CA ILE A 148 -7.22 18.84 -16.34
C ILE A 148 -6.04 18.03 -16.91
N LYS A 149 -4.83 18.57 -16.81
CA LYS A 149 -3.61 17.92 -17.31
C LYS A 149 -3.18 16.74 -16.42
N ASP A 150 -2.53 15.75 -17.02
CA ASP A 150 -2.04 14.55 -16.35
C ASP A 150 -1.08 14.90 -15.21
N GLU A 151 -0.16 15.84 -15.43
CA GLU A 151 0.81 16.26 -14.42
C GLU A 151 0.12 16.90 -13.20
N THR A 152 -1.00 17.59 -13.43
CA THR A 152 -1.80 18.18 -12.35
C THR A 152 -2.49 17.09 -11.52
N LEU A 153 -3.04 16.06 -12.16
CA LEU A 153 -3.66 14.93 -11.46
C LEU A 153 -2.62 14.13 -10.65
N ILE A 154 -1.45 13.88 -11.24
CA ILE A 154 -0.34 13.22 -10.54
C ILE A 154 0.16 14.05 -9.34
N LEU A 155 0.31 15.36 -9.52
CA LEU A 155 0.68 16.26 -8.42
C LEU A 155 -0.38 16.21 -7.30
N TYR A 156 -1.66 16.17 -7.65
CA TYR A 156 -2.73 16.13 -6.69
C TYR A 156 -2.71 14.83 -5.86
N VAL A 157 -2.53 13.68 -6.52
CA VAL A 157 -2.36 12.38 -5.84
C VAL A 157 -1.12 12.36 -4.94
N ARG A 158 -0.01 12.97 -5.37
CA ARG A 158 1.23 13.08 -4.56
C ARG A 158 1.01 13.86 -3.28
N ILE A 159 0.27 14.97 -3.34
CA ILE A 159 -0.06 15.76 -2.15
C ILE A 159 -0.84 14.90 -1.15
N MET A 160 -1.84 14.14 -1.61
CA MET A 160 -2.61 13.24 -0.75
C MET A 160 -1.76 12.14 -0.12
N GLN A 161 -0.87 11.52 -0.90
CA GLN A 161 0.05 10.51 -0.40
C GLN A 161 1.00 11.08 0.66
N ASN A 162 1.50 12.30 0.46
CA ASN A 162 2.36 12.96 1.44
C ASN A 162 1.63 13.23 2.75
N VAL A 163 0.38 13.71 2.69
CA VAL A 163 -0.47 13.90 3.89
C VAL A 163 -0.61 12.58 4.64
N PHE A 164 -0.86 11.46 3.95
CA PHE A 164 -0.93 10.14 4.60
C PHE A 164 0.36 9.73 5.34
N MET A 165 1.54 10.12 4.82
CA MET A 165 2.83 9.79 5.44
C MET A 165 3.23 10.74 6.58
N THR A 166 2.77 12.00 6.53
CA THR A 166 3.24 13.08 7.41
C THR A 166 2.28 13.46 8.52
N THR A 167 1.00 13.13 8.38
CA THR A 167 -0.04 13.52 9.33
C THR A 167 -0.02 12.66 10.60
N ASP A 168 -0.28 13.31 11.73
CA ASP A 168 -0.32 12.68 13.05
C ASP A 168 -1.51 11.73 13.22
N GLU A 169 -1.33 10.69 14.03
CA GLU A 169 -2.17 9.49 14.06
C GLU A 169 -3.59 9.73 14.60
N ASN A 170 -3.86 10.87 15.23
CA ASN A 170 -5.17 11.19 15.78
C ASN A 170 -6.25 11.51 14.73
N LEU A 171 -5.89 11.58 13.44
CA LEU A 171 -6.88 11.59 12.34
C LEU A 171 -7.38 10.17 11.99
N GLN A 172 -6.90 9.12 12.66
CA GLN A 172 -7.18 7.70 12.37
C GLN A 172 -8.53 7.14 12.85
N GLN A 173 -9.46 7.97 13.34
CA GLN A 173 -10.90 7.61 13.23
C GLN A 173 -11.40 7.85 11.79
N ALA A 174 -10.60 7.31 10.85
CA ALA A 174 -10.23 7.83 9.54
C ALA A 174 -11.21 7.52 8.42
N THR A 175 -12.30 6.81 8.67
CA THR A 175 -13.21 6.43 7.58
C THR A 175 -13.98 7.63 7.06
N ALA A 176 -14.58 8.43 7.95
CA ALA A 176 -15.31 9.64 7.59
C ALA A 176 -14.39 10.69 6.95
N VAL A 177 -13.20 10.91 7.53
CA VAL A 177 -12.22 11.85 6.95
C VAL A 177 -11.72 11.35 5.59
N ALA A 178 -11.46 10.05 5.42
CA ALA A 178 -11.06 9.51 4.12
C ALA A 178 -12.19 9.62 3.07
N GLU A 179 -13.44 9.42 3.47
CA GLU A 179 -14.62 9.60 2.62
C GLU A 179 -14.79 11.08 2.22
N GLU A 180 -14.65 12.02 3.15
CA GLU A 180 -14.70 13.47 2.86
C GLU A 180 -13.54 13.92 1.96
N PHE A 181 -12.31 13.45 2.22
CA PHE A 181 -11.17 13.74 1.37
C PHE A 181 -11.35 13.20 -0.05
N MET A 182 -12.00 12.05 -0.17
CA MET A 182 -12.27 11.41 -1.44
C MET A 182 -13.42 12.10 -2.19
N ASP A 183 -14.47 12.50 -1.48
CA ASP A 183 -15.53 13.35 -2.01
C ASP A 183 -14.96 14.66 -2.55
N MET A 184 -14.15 15.35 -1.74
CA MET A 184 -13.43 16.56 -2.17
C MET A 184 -12.50 16.30 -3.36
N PHE A 185 -11.87 15.13 -3.44
CA PHE A 185 -11.01 14.77 -4.57
C PHE A 185 -11.78 14.65 -5.88
N PHE A 186 -12.99 14.06 -5.85
CA PHE A 186 -13.80 13.87 -7.05
C PHE A 186 -14.66 15.09 -7.39
N TYR A 187 -15.25 15.74 -6.39
CA TYR A 187 -16.28 16.76 -6.56
C TYR A 187 -15.80 18.18 -6.24
N GLY A 188 -14.64 18.33 -5.60
CA GLY A 188 -14.14 19.62 -5.12
C GLY A 188 -14.86 20.09 -3.86
N VAL A 189 -14.64 21.36 -3.47
CA VAL A 189 -15.22 21.96 -2.25
C VAL A 189 -16.42 22.85 -2.52
N LEU A 190 -16.69 23.18 -3.79
CA LEU A 190 -17.82 24.01 -4.16
C LEU A 190 -19.07 23.15 -4.23
N ARG A 191 -20.20 23.71 -3.79
CA ARG A 191 -21.51 23.09 -3.97
C ARG A 191 -21.75 22.88 -5.46
N GLN A 192 -21.99 21.64 -5.87
CA GLN A 192 -22.42 21.37 -7.23
C GLN A 192 -23.90 21.80 -7.35
N GLU A 193 -24.20 22.69 -8.28
CA GLU A 193 -25.59 23.04 -8.60
C GLU A 193 -26.22 21.84 -9.34
N GLU A 194 -27.45 21.47 -8.95
CA GLU A 194 -28.25 20.43 -9.60
C GLU A 194 -28.59 20.78 -11.05
#